data_AF-A0A4V1YAH4-F1
#
_entry.id   AF-A0A4V1YAH4-F1
#
_cell.length_a   1.000
_cell.length_b   1.000
_cell.length_c   1.000
_cell.angle_alpha   90.00
_cell.angle_beta   90.00
_cell.angle_gamma   90.00
#
_symmetry.space_group_name_H-M   'P 1'
#
loop_
_entity.id
_entity.type
_entity.pdbx_description
1 polymer ?
#
loop_
_entity_poly.entity_id
_entity_poly.type
_entity_poly.pdbx_seq_one_letter_code
_entity_poly.pdbx_strand_id
1 'polypeptide(L)'
;MLGKAVNELQRDVIIADNEVTGTLKYINGYVGFSSNVSEQSGNYLALKIDAEPVEAKTVVELVGGTKGPVTLDEDRNIVLLIKNKDTQSIKVTITHDKESITKTYGLSGLTLERE
;
A
#
# COMPACT_ATOMS: atom_id res chain seq x y z
N MET A 1 -9.11 -6.35 6.26
CA MET A 1 -8.84 -5.91 4.88
C MET A 1 -8.85 -7.15 3.99
N LEU A 2 -9.72 -7.23 2.99
CA LEU A 2 -9.74 -8.34 2.01
C LEU A 2 -9.65 -9.76 2.59
N GLY A 3 -10.23 -10.00 3.79
CA GLY A 3 -10.21 -11.31 4.45
C GLY A 3 -8.98 -11.62 5.32
N LYS A 4 -8.01 -10.72 5.47
CA LYS A 4 -6.93 -10.81 6.48
C LYS A 4 -6.89 -9.60 7.41
N ALA A 5 -6.43 -9.82 8.64
CA ALA A 5 -6.10 -8.77 9.58
C ALA A 5 -4.72 -8.16 9.25
N VAL A 6 -4.53 -6.88 9.58
CA VAL A 6 -3.27 -6.17 9.26
C VAL A 6 -2.06 -6.83 9.92
N ASN A 7 -2.20 -7.29 11.16
CA ASN A 7 -1.14 -7.97 11.90
C ASN A 7 -0.77 -9.35 11.32
N GLU A 8 -1.62 -9.95 10.48
CA GLU A 8 -1.26 -11.15 9.72
C GLU A 8 -0.35 -10.83 8.54
N LEU A 9 -0.41 -9.61 8.00
CA LEU A 9 0.35 -9.18 6.82
C LEU A 9 1.68 -8.51 7.17
N GLN A 10 1.70 -7.74 8.26
CA GLN A 10 2.82 -6.85 8.57
C GLN A 10 2.96 -6.58 10.06
N ARG A 11 4.10 -6.01 10.44
CA ARG A 11 4.39 -5.53 11.80
C ARG A 11 5.25 -4.28 11.74
N ASP A 12 5.10 -3.44 12.75
CA ASP A 12 5.92 -2.24 12.97
C ASP A 12 5.98 -1.30 11.75
N VAL A 13 4.87 -1.23 11.00
CA VAL A 13 4.77 -0.37 9.82
C VAL A 13 4.56 1.07 10.25
N ILE A 14 5.43 1.95 9.77
CA ILE A 14 5.42 3.38 10.06
C ILE A 14 5.57 4.14 8.74
N ILE A 15 4.82 5.24 8.60
CA ILE A 15 4.96 6.19 7.50
C ILE A 15 5.52 7.49 8.09
N ALA A 16 6.76 7.84 7.74
CA ALA A 16 7.43 9.04 8.23
C ALA A 16 8.42 9.54 7.18
N ASP A 17 8.69 10.85 7.14
CA ASP A 17 9.77 11.46 6.33
C ASP A 17 9.86 11.01 4.85
N ASN A 18 8.71 10.79 4.20
CA ASN A 18 8.62 10.29 2.82
C ASN A 18 9.11 8.83 2.65
N GLU A 19 9.07 8.03 3.69
CA GLU A 19 9.43 6.62 3.66
C GLU A 19 8.39 5.77 4.41
N VAL A 20 8.24 4.53 3.97
CA VAL A 20 7.54 3.48 4.72
C VAL A 20 8.58 2.51 5.25
N THR A 21 8.59 2.32 6.56
CA THR A 21 9.43 1.34 7.25
C THR A 21 8.59 0.24 7.86
N GLY A 22 9.21 -0.88 8.22
CA GLY A 22 8.55 -1.98 8.93
C GLY A 22 8.90 -3.34 8.36
N THR A 23 8.19 -4.39 8.78
CA THR A 23 8.38 -5.74 8.26
C THR A 23 7.10 -6.26 7.61
N LEU A 24 7.21 -6.74 6.37
CA LEU A 24 6.12 -7.41 5.65
C LEU A 24 6.35 -8.91 5.69
N LYS A 25 5.37 -9.65 6.19
CA LYS A 25 5.39 -11.11 6.25
C LYS A 25 5.23 -11.69 4.85
N TYR A 26 5.83 -12.84 4.60
CA TYR A 26 5.55 -13.60 3.39
C TYR A 26 4.24 -14.36 3.57
N ILE A 27 3.28 -14.12 2.68
CA ILE A 27 1.96 -14.76 2.75
C ILE A 27 1.81 -15.67 1.55
N ASN A 28 1.26 -16.86 1.80
CA ASN A 28 0.86 -17.82 0.77
C ASN A 28 -0.67 -17.90 0.67
N GLY A 29 -1.19 -18.07 -0.53
CA GLY A 29 -2.62 -18.36 -0.79
C GLY A 29 -3.59 -17.24 -0.41
N TYR A 30 -3.21 -15.97 -0.56
CA TYR A 30 -4.07 -14.81 -0.26
C TYR A 30 -5.12 -14.56 -1.35
N VAL A 31 -6.08 -15.48 -1.49
CA VAL A 31 -7.15 -15.44 -2.49
C VAL A 31 -8.04 -14.19 -2.42
N GLY A 32 -8.14 -13.56 -1.25
CA GLY A 32 -8.88 -12.31 -1.07
C GLY A 32 -8.22 -11.09 -1.74
N PHE A 33 -6.91 -11.14 -1.99
CA PHE A 33 -6.19 -10.05 -2.66
C PHE A 33 -6.39 -10.06 -4.19
N SER A 34 -6.33 -11.24 -4.81
CA SER A 34 -6.43 -11.36 -6.27
C SER A 34 -6.88 -12.76 -6.69
N SER A 35 -7.62 -12.84 -7.80
CA SER A 35 -7.92 -14.11 -8.47
C SER A 35 -6.75 -14.66 -9.29
N ASN A 36 -5.72 -13.84 -9.55
CA ASN A 36 -4.50 -14.28 -10.22
C ASN A 36 -3.59 -15.01 -9.22
N VAL A 37 -3.37 -16.31 -9.45
CA VAL A 37 -2.55 -17.17 -8.58
C VAL A 37 -1.14 -16.60 -8.34
N SER A 38 -0.53 -15.95 -9.35
CA SER A 38 0.80 -15.34 -9.21
C SER A 38 0.85 -14.09 -8.32
N GLU A 39 -0.31 -13.56 -7.92
CA GLU A 39 -0.48 -12.42 -7.02
C GLU A 39 -0.99 -12.87 -5.64
N GLN A 40 -1.21 -14.16 -5.40
CA GLN A 40 -1.70 -14.72 -4.14
C GLN A 40 -0.59 -15.12 -3.16
N SER A 41 0.67 -15.02 -3.59
CA SER A 41 1.83 -15.18 -2.70
C SER A 41 2.78 -13.98 -2.79
N GLY A 42 3.33 -13.57 -1.65
CA GLY A 42 4.30 -12.49 -1.54
C GLY A 42 4.16 -11.65 -0.28
N ASN A 43 4.77 -10.46 -0.31
CA ASN A 43 4.74 -9.51 0.80
C ASN A 43 3.69 -8.43 0.53
N TYR A 44 2.71 -8.29 1.43
CA TYR A 44 1.59 -7.37 1.26
C TYR A 44 1.68 -6.24 2.27
N LEU A 45 1.61 -5.00 1.79
CA LEU A 45 1.53 -3.80 2.59
C LEU A 45 0.09 -3.31 2.63
N ALA A 46 -0.50 -3.33 3.82
CA ALA A 46 -1.80 -2.78 4.15
C ALA A 46 -1.64 -1.38 4.74
N LEU A 47 -2.28 -0.37 4.13
CA LEU A 47 -2.27 1.00 4.60
C LEU A 47 -3.69 1.54 4.75
N LYS A 48 -3.85 2.44 5.72
CA LYS A 48 -4.97 3.39 5.77
C LYS A 48 -4.41 4.77 5.50
N ILE A 49 -4.99 5.49 4.56
CA ILE A 49 -4.54 6.85 4.20
C ILE A 49 -5.48 7.85 4.86
N ASP A 50 -4.95 8.62 5.79
CA ASP A 50 -5.67 9.73 6.37
C ASP A 50 -5.51 10.97 5.49
N ALA A 51 -6.63 11.62 5.20
CA ALA A 51 -6.70 12.83 4.39
C ALA A 51 -7.73 13.77 4.99
N GLU A 52 -7.40 15.06 4.99
CA GLU A 52 -8.29 16.15 5.37
C GLU A 52 -8.53 17.10 4.19
N PRO A 53 -9.78 17.55 3.98
CA PRO A 53 -10.97 17.14 4.73
C PRO A 53 -11.42 15.70 4.36
N VAL A 54 -12.42 15.16 5.07
CA VAL A 54 -12.82 13.75 4.95
C VAL A 54 -13.27 13.39 3.53
N GLU A 55 -13.91 14.34 2.86
CA GLU A 55 -14.40 14.28 1.48
C GLU A 55 -13.31 14.37 0.40
N ALA A 56 -12.05 14.58 0.79
CA ALA A 56 -10.96 14.69 -0.18
C ALA A 56 -10.78 13.38 -0.96
N LYS A 57 -10.72 13.49 -2.29
CA LYS A 57 -10.47 12.35 -3.16
C LYS A 57 -9.03 11.90 -2.97
N THR A 58 -8.86 10.64 -2.57
CA THR A 58 -7.53 10.03 -2.37
C THR A 58 -7.25 9.02 -3.45
N VAL A 59 -6.11 9.17 -4.14
CA VAL A 59 -5.61 8.25 -5.15
C VAL A 59 -4.26 7.72 -4.73
N VAL A 60 -4.07 6.41 -4.81
CA VAL A 60 -2.81 5.73 -4.48
C VAL A 60 -2.31 4.97 -5.69
N GLU A 61 -1.02 5.11 -5.99
CA GLU A 61 -0.33 4.39 -7.05
C GLU A 61 0.92 3.71 -6.48
N LEU A 62 1.08 2.42 -6.74
CA LEU A 62 2.34 1.72 -6.52
C LEU A 62 3.22 1.91 -7.77
N VAL A 63 4.08 2.91 -7.74
CA VAL A 63 5.01 3.20 -8.83
C VAL A 63 6.01 2.05 -8.95
N GLY A 64 6.27 1.58 -10.17
CA GLY A 64 7.03 0.35 -10.42
C GLY A 64 6.24 -0.94 -10.14
N GLY A 65 4.94 -0.83 -9.83
CA GLY A 65 3.99 -1.94 -9.81
C GLY A 65 3.41 -2.25 -11.20
N THR A 66 2.54 -3.25 -11.28
CA THR A 66 1.87 -3.67 -12.53
C THR A 66 0.45 -3.13 -12.67
N LYS A 67 -0.09 -2.49 -11.62
CA LYS A 67 -1.43 -1.90 -11.60
C LYS A 67 -1.30 -0.37 -11.66
N GLY A 68 -2.26 0.28 -12.31
CA GLY A 68 -2.34 1.74 -12.34
C GLY A 68 -2.85 2.33 -11.02
N PRO A 69 -3.01 3.67 -10.97
CA PRO A 69 -3.55 4.36 -9.81
C PRO A 69 -4.94 3.87 -9.40
N VAL A 70 -5.17 3.76 -8.10
CA VAL A 70 -6.44 3.33 -7.49
C VAL A 70 -7.04 4.52 -6.73
N THR A 71 -8.27 4.89 -7.05
CA THR A 71 -9.04 5.83 -6.22
C THR A 71 -9.61 5.06 -5.03
N LEU A 72 -9.33 5.52 -3.82
CA LEU A 72 -9.83 4.88 -2.60
C LEU A 72 -11.30 5.27 -2.34
N ASP A 73 -12.01 4.38 -1.64
CA ASP A 73 -13.32 4.65 -1.08
C ASP A 73 -13.23 5.47 0.23
N GLU A 74 -14.37 5.67 0.89
CA GLU A 74 -14.48 6.45 2.13
C GLU A 74 -13.67 5.85 3.30
N ASP A 75 -13.45 4.54 3.31
CA ASP A 75 -12.66 3.87 4.34
C ASP A 75 -11.15 4.11 4.16
N ARG A 76 -10.73 4.52 2.95
CA ARG A 76 -9.35 4.88 2.57
C ARG A 76 -8.31 3.82 2.89
N ASN A 77 -8.72 2.56 2.74
CA ASN A 77 -7.87 1.40 2.93
C ASN A 77 -7.30 0.91 1.59
N ILE A 78 -6.05 0.45 1.60
CA ILE A 78 -5.45 -0.22 0.43
C ILE A 78 -4.52 -1.34 0.88
N VAL A 79 -4.44 -2.39 0.06
CA VAL A 79 -3.44 -3.45 0.18
C VAL A 79 -2.63 -3.47 -1.11
N LEU A 80 -1.30 -3.50 -1.00
CA LEU A 80 -0.35 -3.45 -2.11
C LEU A 80 0.58 -4.67 -2.05
N LEU A 81 0.82 -5.32 -3.18
CA LEU A 81 1.82 -6.39 -3.30
C LEU A 81 3.20 -5.79 -3.61
N ILE A 82 4.13 -5.88 -2.65
CA ILE A 82 5.48 -5.36 -2.76
C ILE A 82 6.41 -6.47 -3.23
N LYS A 83 6.98 -6.30 -4.42
CA LYS A 83 7.92 -7.26 -5.05
C LYS A 83 9.37 -6.81 -4.94
N ASN A 84 9.62 -5.51 -4.99
CA ASN A 84 10.96 -4.96 -4.86
C ASN A 84 10.89 -3.57 -4.21
N LYS A 85 11.28 -3.53 -2.94
CA LYS A 85 11.25 -2.32 -2.11
C LYS A 85 12.22 -1.21 -2.55
N ASP A 86 13.25 -1.55 -3.33
CA ASP A 86 14.29 -0.61 -3.74
C ASP A 86 13.94 0.07 -5.08
N THR A 87 12.99 -0.50 -5.83
CA THR A 87 12.53 0.06 -7.12
C THR A 87 11.07 0.51 -7.09
N GLN A 88 10.31 0.11 -6.08
CA GLN A 88 8.91 0.50 -5.91
C GLN A 88 8.77 1.64 -4.90
N SER A 89 7.77 2.50 -5.13
CA SER A 89 7.38 3.57 -4.22
C SER A 89 5.88 3.77 -4.23
N ILE A 90 5.34 4.41 -3.19
CA ILE A 90 3.91 4.69 -3.08
C ILE A 90 3.70 6.17 -3.33
N LYS A 91 2.94 6.50 -4.37
CA LYS A 91 2.53 7.85 -4.66
C LYS A 91 1.08 8.03 -4.20
N VAL A 92 0.85 9.03 -3.34
CA VAL A 92 -0.46 9.40 -2.84
C VAL A 92 -0.79 10.80 -3.36
N THR A 93 -1.92 10.92 -4.05
CA THR A 93 -2.49 12.21 -4.47
C THR A 93 -3.80 12.43 -3.73
N ILE A 94 -3.88 13.54 -3.00
CA ILE A 94 -5.09 13.99 -2.32
C ILE A 94 -5.59 15.24 -3.06
N THR A 95 -6.85 15.21 -3.47
CA THR A 95 -7.51 16.30 -4.21
C THR A 95 -8.72 16.81 -3.44
N HIS A 96 -8.76 18.11 -3.19
CA HIS A 96 -9.90 18.81 -2.59
C HIS A 96 -10.09 20.16 -3.30
N ASP A 97 -11.32 20.54 -3.63
CA ASP A 97 -11.65 21.81 -4.32
C ASP A 97 -10.78 22.15 -5.56
N LYS A 98 -10.43 21.11 -6.35
CA LYS A 98 -9.57 21.18 -7.54
C LYS A 98 -8.09 21.44 -7.26
N GLU A 99 -7.70 21.64 -6.02
CA GLU A 99 -6.29 21.62 -5.61
C GLU A 99 -5.84 20.19 -5.36
N SER A 100 -4.56 19.91 -5.57
CA SER A 100 -4.00 18.58 -5.36
C SER A 100 -2.63 18.64 -4.72
N ILE A 101 -2.45 17.82 -3.69
CA ILE A 101 -1.16 17.59 -3.07
C ILE A 101 -0.74 16.17 -3.41
N THR A 102 0.50 16.01 -3.84
CA THR A 102 1.09 14.70 -4.13
C THR A 102 2.29 14.47 -3.23
N LYS A 103 2.35 13.28 -2.63
CA LYS A 103 3.48 12.84 -1.83
C LYS A 103 3.89 11.44 -2.25
N THR A 104 5.20 11.23 -2.37
CA THR A 104 5.76 9.93 -2.72
C THR A 104 6.53 9.39 -1.53
N TYR A 105 6.30 8.11 -1.21
CA TYR A 105 6.95 7.40 -0.13
C TYR A 105 7.85 6.30 -0.69
N GLY A 106 9.13 6.35 -0.34
CA GLY A 106 10.07 5.27 -0.60
C GLY A 106 9.74 4.03 0.24
N LEU A 107 10.18 2.86 -0.22
CA LEU A 107 9.96 1.59 0.46
C LEU A 107 11.26 0.94 0.96
N SER A 108 12.41 1.60 0.79
CA SER A 108 13.73 1.05 1.11
C SER A 108 13.87 0.61 2.57
N GLY A 109 13.18 1.28 3.50
CA GLY A 109 13.13 0.94 4.92
C GLY A 109 12.27 -0.27 5.28
N LEU A 110 11.61 -0.92 4.32
CA LEU A 110 10.92 -2.19 4.56
C LEU A 110 11.90 -3.37 4.68
N THR A 111 11.55 -4.32 5.53
CA THR A 111 12.09 -5.68 5.52
C THR A 111 11.04 -6.61 4.91
N LEU A 112 11.40 -7.32 3.84
CA LEU A 112 10.53 -8.33 3.21
C LEU A 112 10.94 -9.70 3.71
N GLU A 113 10.07 -10.37 4.47
CA GLU A 113 10.29 -11.76 4.86
C GLU A 113 10.22 -12.67 3.63
N ARG A 114 10.94 -13.78 3.70
CA ARG A 114 10.99 -14.80 2.64
C ARG A 114 10.17 -16.01 3.09
N GLU A 115 9.77 -16.83 2.13
CA GLU A 115 9.13 -18.13 2.37
C GLU A 115 9.99 -19.05 3.27
#